data_AF-A0A258XDE1-F1
#
_entry.id   AF-A0A258XDE1-F1
#
_cell.length_a   1.000
_cell.length_b   1.000
_cell.length_c   1.000
_cell.angle_alpha   90.00
_cell.angle_beta   90.00
_cell.angle_gamma   90.00
#
_symmetry.space_group_name_H-M   'P 1'
#
loop_
_entity.id
_entity.type
_entity.pdbx_description
1 polymer ?
#
loop_
_entity_poly.entity_id
_entity_poly.type
_entity_poly.pdbx_seq_one_letter_code
_entity_poly.pdbx_strand_id
1 'polypeptide(L)' 'MSRNAACPCGSGKKYKHCHGVAA' A
#
# COMPACT_ATOMS: atom_id res chain seq x y z
N MET A 1 -1.87 6.59 -5.86
CA MET A 1 -2.30 5.43 -5.06
C MET A 1 -2.80 5.93 -3.72
N SER A 2 -4.10 5.76 -3.42
CA SER A 2 -4.60 6.14 -2.09
C SER A 2 -3.95 5.27 -1.02
N ARG A 3 -3.55 5.86 0.12
CA ARG A 3 -2.96 5.15 1.26
C ARG A 3 -3.82 3.97 1.75
N ASN A 4 -5.13 4.04 1.56
CA ASN A 4 -6.05 2.99 1.96
C ASN A 4 -6.36 1.97 0.85
N ALA A 5 -5.99 2.24 -0.41
CA ALA A 5 -6.20 1.31 -1.52
C ALA A 5 -5.27 0.09 -1.40
N ALA A 6 -5.60 -1.00 -2.10
CA ALA A 6 -4.72 -2.16 -2.22
C ALA A 6 -3.38 -1.76 -2.87
N CYS A 7 -2.29 -2.38 -2.40
CA CYS A 7 -0.96 -2.06 -2.88
C CYS A 7 -0.74 -2.68 -4.28
N PRO A 8 -0.24 -1.91 -5.26
CA PRO A 8 -0.10 -2.38 -6.65
C PRO A 8 0.97 -3.47 -6.82
N CYS A 9 1.78 -3.78 -5.80
CA CYS A 9 2.77 -4.85 -5.84
C CYS A 9 2.19 -6.26 -5.67
N GLY A 10 0.86 -6.41 -5.54
CA GLY A 10 0.21 -7.72 -5.40
C GLY A 10 0.36 -8.38 -4.02
N SER A 11 0.87 -7.66 -3.01
CA SER A 11 1.07 -8.21 -1.66
C SER A 11 -0.22 -8.46 -0.86
N GLY A 12 -1.38 -8.05 -1.37
CA GLY A 12 -2.67 -8.08 -0.66
C GLY A 12 -2.80 -7.05 0.48
N LYS A 13 -1.72 -6.33 0.81
CA LYS A 13 -1.71 -5.30 1.86
C LYS A 13 -2.22 -3.96 1.31
N LYS A 14 -2.78 -3.11 2.18
CA LYS A 14 -3.09 -1.71 1.84
C LYS A 14 -1.79 -0.94 1.57
N TYR A 15 -1.84 0.06 0.68
CA TYR A 15 -0.67 0.84 0.27
C TYR A 15 0.10 1.40 1.48
N LYS A 16 -0.59 1.97 2.47
CA LYS A 16 0.02 2.50 3.71
C LYS A 16 0.71 1.48 4.61
N HIS A 17 0.44 0.19 4.46
CA HIS A 17 1.07 -0.89 5.24
C HIS A 17 2.06 -1.71 4.39
N CYS A 18 2.41 -1.21 3.22
CA CYS A 18 3.36 -1.83 2.32
C CYS A 18 4.32 -0.74 1.80
N HIS A 19 4.20 -0.32 0.55
CA HIS A 19 5.10 0.66 -0.06
C HIS A 19 4.87 2.11 0.43
N GLY A 20 3.80 2.35 1.20
CA GLY A 20 3.50 3.63 1.83
C GLY A 20 3.82 3.69 3.33
N VAL A 21 4.70 2.80 3.83
CA VAL A 21 5.11 2.74 5.25
C VAL A 21 6.15 3.81 5.63
N ALA A 22 6.87 4.39 4.67
CA ALA A 22 7.92 5.40 4.92
C ALA A 22 7.63 6.79 4.31
N ALA A 23 6.37 7.08 4.02
CA ALA A 23 5.90 8.39 3.56
C ALA A 23 4.79 8.91 4.46
#